data_AF-K2NDG6-F1
#
_entry.id   AF-K2NDG6-F1
#
_cell.length_a   1.000
_cell.length_b   1.000
_cell.length_c   1.000
_cell.angle_alpha   90.00
_cell.angle_beta   90.00
_cell.angle_gamma   90.00
#
_symmetry.space_group_name_H-M   'P 1'
#
loop_
_entity.id
_entity.type
_entity.pdbx_description
1 polymer ?
#
loop_
_entity_poly.entity_id
_entity_poly.type
_entity_poly.pdbx_seq_one_letter_code
_entity_poly.pdbx_strand_id
1 'polypeptide(L)'
;MGEASKTAGRIQVGVRMCPPRQGEKVIVHADADDQRAVLIDAEGGRGSTMFKFDRVFTGGQDEVYEAIGRPMLKEAFEGFNVCLFAYGQTGSGKTHSLFGDLNSKEGYGVAPRFAQDMIEEAQLRVESDSAATIKFFVTMIEVYMEKV
;
A
#
# COMPACT_ATOMS: atom_id res chain seq x y z
N MET A 1 23.41 -10.39 -18.74
CA MET A 1 22.85 -11.71 -18.36
C MET A 1 22.00 -11.46 -17.14
N GLY A 2 20.68 -11.33 -17.34
CA GLY A 2 19.75 -10.84 -16.32
C GLY A 2 19.20 -11.96 -15.45
N GLU A 3 19.20 -11.76 -14.14
CA GLU A 3 18.29 -12.47 -13.26
C GLU A 3 16.89 -11.89 -13.45
N ALA A 4 16.04 -12.61 -14.18
CA ALA A 4 14.60 -12.38 -14.12
C ALA A 4 14.14 -12.64 -12.68
N SER A 5 13.74 -11.59 -11.98
CA SER A 5 13.28 -11.63 -10.59
C SER A 5 12.09 -12.59 -10.45
N LYS A 6 12.20 -13.54 -9.52
CA LYS A 6 11.27 -14.66 -9.21
C LYS A 6 9.85 -14.24 -8.75
N THR A 7 9.37 -13.05 -9.07
CA THR A 7 8.21 -12.42 -8.40
C THR A 7 7.05 -12.05 -9.34
N ALA A 8 7.14 -12.34 -10.64
CA ALA A 8 6.04 -12.04 -11.56
C ALA A 8 4.80 -12.90 -11.25
N GLY A 9 3.73 -12.27 -10.75
CA GLY A 9 2.41 -12.89 -10.55
C GLY A 9 2.08 -13.43 -9.17
N ARG A 10 2.97 -13.31 -8.17
CA ARG A 10 2.63 -13.69 -6.78
C ARG A 10 1.93 -12.54 -6.05
N ILE A 11 0.82 -12.84 -5.37
CA ILE A 11 0.18 -11.91 -4.43
C ILE A 11 1.18 -11.54 -3.33
N GLN A 12 1.41 -10.24 -3.15
CA GLN A 12 2.23 -9.71 -2.06
C GLN A 12 1.34 -9.29 -0.89
N VAL A 13 1.73 -9.69 0.32
CA VAL A 13 1.01 -9.34 1.55
C VAL A 13 1.90 -8.47 2.42
N GLY A 14 1.50 -7.20 2.56
CA GLY A 14 2.12 -6.24 3.46
C GLY A 14 1.26 -6.00 4.71
N VAL A 15 1.89 -5.82 5.86
CA VAL A 15 1.21 -5.39 7.09
C VAL A 15 1.67 -3.99 7.47
N ARG A 16 0.71 -3.14 7.85
CA ARG A 16 0.97 -1.81 8.40
C ARG A 16 0.27 -1.70 9.74
N MET A 17 1.02 -1.30 10.76
CA MET A 17 0.46 -1.11 12.10
C MET A 17 0.00 0.33 12.28
N CYS A 18 -1.19 0.51 12.84
CA CYS A 18 -1.64 1.84 13.26
C CYS A 18 -0.81 2.25 14.49
N PRO A 19 -0.22 3.45 14.52
CA PRO A 19 0.48 3.94 15.70
C PRO A 19 -0.45 3.93 16.93
N PRO A 20 0.05 3.52 18.11
CA PRO A 20 -0.76 3.50 19.32
C PRO A 20 -1.19 4.91 19.70
N ARG A 21 -2.45 5.06 20.14
CA ARG A 21 -2.91 6.33 20.71
C ARG A 21 -2.38 6.49 22.14
N GLN A 22 -2.41 7.72 22.63
CA GLN A 22 -1.99 8.02 24.00
C GLN A 22 -2.78 7.17 25.01
N GLY A 23 -2.06 6.37 25.81
CA GLY A 23 -2.65 5.48 26.81
C GLY A 23 -2.99 4.06 26.31
N GLU A 24 -2.80 3.75 25.03
CA GLU A 24 -2.99 2.39 24.51
C GLU A 24 -1.77 1.50 24.77
N LYS A 25 -2.02 0.26 25.18
CA LYS A 25 -0.97 -0.77 25.33
C LYS A 25 -0.61 -1.32 23.95
N VAL A 26 0.66 -1.25 23.59
CA VAL A 26 1.19 -1.92 22.40
C VAL A 26 1.27 -3.41 22.66
N ILE A 27 0.57 -4.20 21.84
CA ILE A 27 0.59 -5.68 21.90
C ILE A 27 1.15 -6.32 20.62
N VAL A 28 1.42 -5.52 19.58
CA VAL A 28 2.04 -5.98 18.34
C VAL A 28 3.31 -5.17 18.11
N HIS A 29 4.43 -5.87 17.92
CA HIS A 29 5.73 -5.27 17.61
C HIS A 29 6.10 -5.58 16.17
N ALA A 30 6.43 -4.55 15.40
CA ALA A 30 6.90 -4.68 14.03
C ALA A 30 8.43 -4.60 13.98
N ASP A 31 9.02 -5.48 13.20
CA ASP A 31 10.40 -5.41 12.75
C ASP A 31 10.38 -5.33 11.22
N ALA A 32 10.57 -4.11 10.72
CA ALA A 32 10.58 -3.83 9.28
C ALA A 32 11.84 -4.37 8.59
N ASP A 33 12.95 -4.57 9.31
CA ASP A 33 14.20 -5.07 8.74
C ASP A 33 14.12 -6.58 8.47
N ASP A 34 13.50 -7.34 9.38
CA ASP A 34 13.29 -8.80 9.25
C ASP A 34 11.93 -9.17 8.61
N GLN A 35 11.11 -8.17 8.27
CA GLN A 35 9.74 -8.35 7.75
C GLN A 35 8.87 -9.21 8.69
N ARG A 36 8.97 -8.95 10.00
CA ARG A 36 8.24 -9.68 11.04
C ARG A 36 7.28 -8.80 11.82
N ALA A 37 6.16 -9.39 12.19
CA ALA A 37 5.24 -8.84 13.19
C ALA A 37 5.10 -9.86 14.33
N VAL A 38 5.34 -9.43 15.56
CA VAL A 38 5.28 -10.25 16.76
C VAL A 38 4.10 -9.80 17.61
N LEU A 39 3.12 -10.68 17.77
CA LEU A 39 2.00 -10.51 18.69
C LEU A 39 2.44 -11.01 20.07
N ILE A 40 2.35 -10.14 21.08
CA ILE A 40 2.62 -10.47 22.48
C ILE A 40 1.29 -10.65 23.19
N ASP A 41 1.13 -11.78 23.89
CA ASP A 41 -0.04 -12.04 24.71
C ASP A 41 -0.20 -10.95 25.79
N ALA A 42 -1.38 -10.33 25.82
CA ALA A 42 -1.71 -9.24 26.73
C ALA A 42 -1.70 -9.67 28.21
N GLU A 43 -1.85 -10.97 28.49
CA GLU A 43 -1.92 -11.54 29.85
C GLU A 43 -0.57 -11.98 30.44
N GLY A 44 0.55 -11.76 29.74
CA GLY A 44 1.89 -12.07 30.28
C GLY A 44 2.22 -13.57 30.38
N GLY A 45 1.36 -14.43 29.85
CA GLY A 45 1.52 -15.88 29.84
C GLY A 45 2.39 -16.38 28.68
N ARG A 46 3.72 -16.23 28.77
CA ARG A 46 4.79 -17.00 28.05
C ARG A 46 4.61 -17.36 26.56
N GLY A 47 3.75 -16.70 25.81
CA GLY A 47 3.54 -16.95 24.38
C GLY A 47 3.70 -15.67 23.57
N SER A 48 4.58 -15.70 22.56
CA SER A 48 4.56 -14.74 21.48
C SER A 48 4.29 -15.49 20.18
N THR A 49 3.46 -14.89 19.32
CA THR A 49 3.19 -15.44 17.99
C THR A 49 3.86 -14.54 16.97
N MET A 50 4.77 -15.10 16.19
CA MET A 50 5.48 -14.38 15.14
C MET A 50 4.89 -14.69 13.77
N PHE A 51 4.65 -13.64 13.00
CA PHE A 51 4.21 -13.70 11.62
C PHE A 51 5.26 -13.06 10.73
N LYS A 52 5.50 -13.67 9.56
CA LYS A 52 6.37 -13.11 8.53
C LYS A 52 5.53 -12.67 7.34
N PHE A 53 5.82 -11.48 6.83
CA PHE A 53 5.13 -10.89 5.69
C PHE A 53 6.11 -10.60 4.56
N ASP A 54 5.58 -10.23 3.40
CA ASP A 54 6.43 -9.74 2.31
C ASP A 54 6.95 -8.34 2.61
N ARG A 55 6.12 -7.55 3.31
CA ARG A 55 6.45 -6.21 3.79
C ARG A 55 5.83 -5.92 5.16
N VAL A 56 6.58 -5.25 6.03
CA VAL A 56 6.13 -4.71 7.32
C VAL A 56 6.43 -3.21 7.30
N PHE A 57 5.39 -2.40 7.44
CA PHE A 57 5.48 -0.94 7.38
C PHE A 57 5.37 -0.32 8.77
N THR A 58 6.34 0.52 9.12
CA THR A 58 6.38 1.24 10.40
C THR A 58 6.44 2.76 10.25
N GLY A 59 6.67 3.28 9.06
CA GLY A 59 6.78 4.71 8.79
C GLY A 59 5.57 5.31 8.05
N GLY A 60 5.89 6.36 7.28
CA GLY A 60 4.95 7.30 6.70
C GLY A 60 4.17 6.78 5.49
N GLN A 61 3.36 7.66 4.91
CA GLN A 61 2.60 7.35 3.69
C GLN A 61 3.50 7.18 2.47
N ASP A 62 4.59 7.93 2.44
CA ASP A 62 5.66 7.88 1.44
C ASP A 62 6.29 6.49 1.40
N GLU A 63 6.71 5.94 2.54
CA GLU A 63 7.30 4.59 2.61
C GLU A 63 6.36 3.54 1.97
N VAL A 64 5.08 3.57 2.32
CA VAL A 64 4.08 2.64 1.79
C VAL A 64 3.91 2.83 0.28
N TYR A 65 3.89 4.07 -0.19
CA TYR A 65 3.74 4.39 -1.61
C TYR A 65 4.96 3.97 -2.43
N GLU A 66 6.17 4.26 -1.97
CA GLU A 66 7.42 3.85 -2.63
C GLU A 66 7.51 2.32 -2.75
N ALA A 67 7.09 1.62 -1.70
CA ALA A 67 7.15 0.16 -1.64
C ALA A 67 6.08 -0.55 -2.49
N ILE A 68 4.88 0.01 -2.61
CA ILE A 68 3.72 -0.65 -3.23
C ILE A 68 3.25 0.11 -4.46
N GLY A 69 2.95 1.40 -4.31
CA GLY A 69 2.35 2.24 -5.35
C GLY A 69 3.25 2.40 -6.58
N ARG A 70 4.54 2.73 -6.40
CA ARG A 70 5.46 2.91 -7.54
C ARG A 70 5.65 1.65 -8.39
N PRO A 71 5.94 0.46 -7.82
CA PRO A 71 6.01 -0.77 -8.60
C PRO A 71 4.71 -1.07 -9.36
N MET A 72 3.55 -0.92 -8.71
CA MET A 72 2.25 -1.12 -9.36
C MET A 72 2.01 -0.14 -10.51
N LEU A 73 2.45 1.12 -10.38
CA LEU A 73 2.28 2.11 -11.44
C LEU A 73 3.09 1.74 -12.67
N LYS A 74 4.33 1.29 -12.45
CA LYS A 74 5.20 0.79 -13.52
C LYS A 74 4.56 -0.37 -14.27
N GLU A 75 4.05 -1.37 -13.54
CA GLU A 75 3.35 -2.53 -14.14
C GLU A 75 2.09 -2.10 -14.92
N ALA A 76 1.31 -1.16 -14.39
CA ALA A 76 0.14 -0.62 -15.08
C ALA A 76 0.51 0.00 -16.44
N PHE A 77 1.61 0.76 -16.48
CA PHE A 77 2.11 1.37 -17.70
C PHE A 77 2.85 0.41 -18.66
N GLU A 78 3.19 -0.79 -18.19
CA GLU A 78 3.65 -1.92 -19.02
C GLU A 78 2.47 -2.73 -19.59
N GLY A 79 1.23 -2.35 -19.24
CA GLY A 79 0.00 -2.97 -19.75
C GLY A 79 -0.57 -4.08 -18.86
N PHE A 80 -0.09 -4.20 -17.62
CA PHE A 80 -0.61 -5.17 -16.65
C PHE A 80 -1.76 -4.61 -15.81
N ASN A 81 -2.69 -5.49 -15.41
CA ASN A 81 -3.71 -5.13 -14.44
C ASN A 81 -3.12 -5.22 -13.03
N VAL A 82 -3.23 -4.13 -12.27
CA VAL A 82 -2.78 -4.06 -10.88
C VAL A 82 -3.95 -3.85 -9.92
N CYS A 83 -3.86 -4.43 -8.72
CA CYS A 83 -4.92 -4.36 -7.72
C CYS A 83 -4.32 -4.26 -6.31
N LEU A 84 -4.86 -3.34 -5.50
CA LEU A 84 -4.48 -3.15 -4.09
C LEU A 84 -5.73 -3.23 -3.22
N PHE A 85 -5.67 -4.09 -2.20
CA PHE A 85 -6.69 -4.17 -1.16
C PHE A 85 -6.12 -3.67 0.17
N ALA A 86 -6.90 -2.84 0.87
CA ALA A 86 -6.67 -2.52 2.27
C ALA A 86 -7.63 -3.34 3.14
N TYR A 87 -7.10 -4.25 3.96
CA TYR A 87 -7.88 -5.13 4.83
C TYR A 87 -7.51 -4.95 6.30
N GLY A 88 -8.48 -5.12 7.19
CA GLY A 88 -8.29 -4.97 8.63
C GLY A 88 -9.56 -4.53 9.36
N GLN A 89 -9.53 -4.55 10.70
CA GLN A 89 -10.66 -4.14 11.54
C GLN A 89 -11.03 -2.65 11.37
N THR A 90 -12.24 -2.27 11.77
CA THR A 90 -12.64 -0.86 11.84
C THR A 90 -11.67 -0.08 12.73
N GLY A 91 -11.26 1.12 12.29
CA GLY A 91 -10.28 1.95 13.01
C GLY A 91 -8.81 1.58 12.80
N SER A 92 -8.48 0.51 12.07
CA SER A 92 -7.08 0.08 11.87
C SER A 92 -6.27 0.92 10.87
N GLY A 93 -6.83 1.99 10.31
CA GLY A 93 -6.13 2.86 9.36
C GLY A 93 -6.21 2.43 7.88
N LYS A 94 -7.22 1.63 7.48
CA LYS A 94 -7.46 1.29 6.05
C LYS A 94 -7.62 2.53 5.17
N THR A 95 -8.60 3.38 5.48
CA THR A 95 -8.86 4.63 4.75
C THR A 95 -7.68 5.58 4.81
N HIS A 96 -7.00 5.65 5.97
CA HIS A 96 -5.77 6.42 6.12
C HIS A 96 -4.67 5.91 5.17
N SER A 97 -4.48 4.60 5.03
CA SER A 97 -3.46 4.07 4.12
C SER A 97 -3.81 4.27 2.65
N LEU A 98 -5.08 4.08 2.28
CA LEU A 98 -5.51 4.17 0.89
C LEU A 98 -5.63 5.62 0.41
N PHE A 99 -6.31 6.49 1.16
CA PHE A 99 -6.55 7.88 0.78
C PHE A 99 -5.73 8.88 1.60
N GLY A 100 -5.51 8.60 2.88
CA GLY A 100 -4.77 9.50 3.76
C GLY A 100 -5.50 10.80 4.07
N ASP A 101 -4.76 11.80 4.53
CA ASP A 101 -5.27 13.16 4.72
C ASP A 101 -5.20 13.93 3.40
N LEU A 102 -6.35 14.14 2.78
CA LEU A 102 -6.46 14.85 1.49
C LEU A 102 -6.22 16.37 1.60
N ASN A 103 -6.07 16.91 2.80
CA ASN A 103 -5.76 18.33 3.01
C ASN A 103 -4.25 18.61 3.10
N SER A 104 -3.42 17.57 3.22
CA SER A 104 -1.98 17.68 3.31
C SER A 104 -1.30 16.76 2.29
N LYS A 105 -0.48 17.31 1.39
CA LYS A 105 0.26 16.50 0.40
C LYS A 105 1.15 15.45 1.06
N GLU A 106 1.72 15.75 2.22
CA GLU A 106 2.51 14.78 3.00
C GLU A 106 1.62 13.65 3.56
N GLY A 107 0.36 13.98 3.88
CA GLY A 107 -0.65 13.05 4.40
C GLY A 107 -1.32 12.16 3.35
N TYR A 108 -1.13 12.42 2.06
CA TYR A 108 -1.72 11.64 0.96
C TYR A 108 -1.38 10.15 1.10
N GLY A 109 -2.41 9.31 1.01
CA GLY A 109 -2.25 7.85 0.95
C GLY A 109 -1.86 7.37 -0.44
N VAL A 110 -1.98 6.05 -0.65
CA VAL A 110 -1.56 5.42 -1.92
C VAL A 110 -2.35 5.92 -3.12
N ALA A 111 -3.69 5.96 -3.04
CA ALA A 111 -4.56 6.31 -4.17
C ALA A 111 -4.33 7.72 -4.74
N PRO A 112 -4.30 8.81 -3.94
CA PRO A 112 -4.03 10.15 -4.50
C PRO A 112 -2.61 10.29 -5.06
N ARG A 113 -1.60 9.67 -4.44
CA ARG A 113 -0.22 9.65 -4.97
C ARG A 113 -0.14 8.90 -6.30
N PHE A 114 -0.78 7.74 -6.37
CA PHE A 114 -0.84 6.92 -7.58
C PHE A 114 -1.50 7.66 -8.75
N ALA A 115 -2.60 8.38 -8.49
CA ALA A 115 -3.27 9.19 -9.51
C ALA A 115 -2.39 10.36 -9.99
N GLN A 116 -1.67 11.01 -9.09
CA GLN A 116 -0.76 12.09 -9.43
C GLN A 116 0.39 11.58 -10.31
N ASP A 117 1.12 10.56 -9.85
CA ASP A 117 2.24 9.99 -10.61
C ASP A 117 1.77 9.39 -11.94
N MET A 118 0.55 8.85 -12.00
CA MET A 118 -0.02 8.37 -13.27
C MET A 118 -0.17 9.49 -14.30
N ILE A 119 -0.59 10.69 -13.88
CA ILE A 119 -0.69 11.83 -14.77
C ILE A 119 0.70 12.32 -15.18
N GLU A 120 1.64 12.40 -14.23
CA GLU A 120 3.03 12.83 -14.48
C GLU A 120 3.74 11.90 -15.46
N GLU A 121 3.68 10.58 -15.24
CA GLU A 121 4.26 9.58 -16.14
C GLU A 121 3.65 9.60 -17.54
N ALA A 122 2.34 9.85 -17.65
CA ALA A 122 1.70 9.98 -18.95
C ALA A 122 2.13 11.24 -19.70
N GLN A 123 2.29 12.37 -18.99
CA GLN A 123 2.81 13.61 -19.59
C GLN A 123 4.21 13.39 -20.17
N LEU A 124 5.12 12.78 -19.40
CA LEU A 124 6.48 12.46 -19.85
C LEU A 124 6.49 11.58 -21.10
N ARG A 125 5.60 10.58 -21.17
CA ARG A 125 5.50 9.69 -22.34
C ARG A 125 4.99 10.41 -23.58
N VAL A 126 3.97 11.26 -23.44
CA VAL A 126 3.43 12.05 -24.57
C VAL A 126 4.42 13.11 -25.05
N GLU A 127 5.22 13.69 -24.14
CA GLU A 127 6.31 14.62 -24.51
C GLU A 127 7.44 13.90 -25.26
N SER A 128 7.73 12.65 -24.90
CA SER A 128 8.81 11.86 -25.48
C SER A 128 8.43 11.19 -26.80
N ASP A 129 7.15 10.88 -27.01
CA ASP A 129 6.62 10.22 -28.20
C ASP A 129 5.37 10.96 -28.70
N SER A 130 5.52 11.72 -29.79
CA SER A 130 4.43 12.50 -30.39
C SER A 130 3.31 11.65 -30.98
N ALA A 131 3.51 10.34 -31.16
CA ALA A 131 2.45 9.42 -31.56
C ALA A 131 1.69 8.82 -30.35
N ALA A 132 2.21 8.96 -29.13
CA ALA A 132 1.57 8.41 -27.94
C ALA A 132 0.28 9.19 -27.61
N THR A 133 -0.80 8.46 -27.39
CA THR A 133 -2.06 9.00 -26.87
C THR A 133 -2.47 8.20 -25.65
N ILE A 134 -2.61 8.87 -24.51
CA ILE A 134 -3.00 8.25 -23.23
C ILE A 134 -4.34 8.85 -22.80
N LYS A 135 -5.28 7.99 -22.40
CA LYS A 135 -6.61 8.38 -21.91
C LYS A 135 -6.86 7.74 -20.56
N PHE A 136 -7.38 8.53 -19.63
CA PHE A 136 -7.73 8.07 -18.30
C PHE A 136 -9.24 7.99 -18.12
N PHE A 137 -9.69 6.91 -17.49
CA PHE A 137 -11.06 6.72 -17.06
C PHE A 137 -11.04 6.31 -15.60
N VAL A 138 -11.89 6.93 -14.79
CA VAL A 138 -12.00 6.63 -13.36
C VAL A 138 -13.44 6.23 -13.06
N THR A 139 -13.59 5.20 -12.24
CA THR A 139 -14.89 4.75 -11.74
C THR A 139 -14.76 4.46 -10.25
N MET A 140 -15.72 4.93 -9.47
CA MET A 140 -15.81 4.67 -8.03
C MET A 140 -17.11 3.95 -7.75
N ILE A 141 -17.01 2.79 -7.11
CA ILE A 141 -18.12 1.91 -6.81
C ILE A 141 -18.11 1.60 -5.32
N GLU A 142 -19.29 1.59 -4.71
CA GLU A 142 -19.50 1.12 -3.35
C GLU A 142 -20.28 -0.18 -3.40
N VAL A 143 -19.84 -1.19 -2.64
CA VAL A 143 -20.62 -2.41 -2.43
C VAL A 143 -21.16 -2.39 -1.01
N TYR A 144 -22.48 -2.31 -0.86
CA TYR A 144 -23.16 -2.31 0.43
C TYR A 144 -24.35 -3.28 0.42
N MET A 145 -24.37 -4.21 1.38
CA MET A 145 -25.39 -5.27 1.47
C MET A 145 -25.58 -6.04 0.14
N GLU A 146 -24.47 -6.54 -0.43
CA GLU A 146 -24.46 -7.29 -1.70
C GLU A 146 -25.05 -6.53 -2.90
N LYS A 147 -25.07 -5.18 -2.82
CA LYS A 147 -25.51 -4.31 -3.90
C LYS A 147 -24.40 -3.35 -4.29
N VAL A 148 -24.27 -3.17 -5.60
CA VAL A 148 -23.44 -2.17 -6.29
C VAL A 148 -24.26 -0.91 -6.52
#